data_AF-A0A9D2M7Q6-F1
#
_entry.id   AF-A0A9D2M7Q6-F1
#
_cell.length_a   1.000
_cell.length_b   1.000
_cell.length_c   1.000
_cell.angle_alpha   90.00
_cell.angle_beta   90.00
_cell.angle_gamma   90.00
#
_symmetry.space_group_name_H-M   'P 1'
#
loop_
_entity.id
_entity.type
_entity.pdbx_description
1 polymer ?
#
loop_
_entity_poly.entity_id
_entity_poly.type
_entity_poly.pdbx_seq_one_letter_code
_entity_poly.pdbx_strand_id
1 'polypeptide(L)'
;MQNDLSSLLAVCGPVERCTLRLRALYESAGYRKFRCARFEEYALYQQNQNFLPDSQVITFTDLDGKLRAIRPDVTLSIAKNAQPAPGTCQKYYYNEQVCRPSRESHTFAEISQMGLECIGAVTPAEQAEVLRLAAESLDELGPRAVLELGHMGYLTGLLDLLGVPAGARPRILSLLRDKNAHELRAAAAAAGLEEAGADALADLLSLHGPFGMVLAAARARPGNEAMRQALDELQALQNELGEAGRGAQLDLSLAGDMDYYNGLVFSGYLAGAPRAVLKGGRYDLLARRFTPGACALGFALYLNELERLDTAPAAPADTWLNIALPKGRLGDKAYGLLAGAGYGAEEDYNATRKLVVENPAARVRYFLVKPSDVAIYVEHGAADIGLVGKDILVESGADVYELLDTGLGRCRMCVAGPKDFIDDESRALRVATKFTRIARRHFEARGREIDIIQLNGSIELAPILGLSDVIVDIVETGTTLRENDLAVLEEFMPISARLIANRASYKFKHSQILTLVDKMKEALQA
;
A
#
# COMPACT_ATOMS: atom_id res chain seq x y z
N MET A 1 17.59 27.08 -33.52
CA MET A 1 16.88 27.12 -32.23
C MET A 1 16.71 25.73 -31.58
N GLN A 2 16.59 24.61 -32.31
CA GLN A 2 16.55 23.26 -31.71
C GLN A 2 17.86 22.80 -31.03
N ASN A 3 19.01 23.36 -31.40
CA ASN A 3 20.32 22.96 -30.85
C ASN A 3 20.65 23.52 -29.45
N ASP A 4 19.79 24.37 -28.86
CA ASP A 4 20.10 25.06 -27.59
C ASP A 4 19.34 24.50 -26.37
N LEU A 5 18.20 23.83 -26.58
CA LEU A 5 17.45 23.19 -25.49
C LEU A 5 18.02 21.83 -25.11
N SER A 6 18.52 21.08 -26.10
CA SER A 6 19.13 19.76 -25.89
C SER A 6 20.47 19.86 -25.14
N SER A 7 21.26 20.90 -25.43
CA SER A 7 22.49 21.22 -24.69
C SER A 7 22.21 21.66 -23.26
N LEU A 8 21.17 22.47 -23.01
CA LEU A 8 20.76 22.90 -21.66
C LEU A 8 20.26 21.73 -20.81
N LEU A 9 19.42 20.86 -21.38
CA LEU A 9 18.95 19.66 -20.69
C LEU A 9 20.10 18.69 -20.39
N ALA A 10 21.14 18.63 -21.22
CA ALA A 10 22.29 17.74 -20.97
C ALA A 10 23.06 18.08 -19.68
N VAL A 11 22.99 19.32 -19.19
CA VAL A 11 23.65 19.76 -17.94
C VAL A 11 22.78 19.54 -16.70
N CYS A 12 21.46 19.40 -16.88
CA CYS A 12 20.51 19.17 -15.78
C CYS A 12 20.59 17.72 -15.27
N GLY A 13 20.35 17.54 -13.97
CA GLY A 13 20.17 16.21 -13.38
C GLY A 13 18.95 15.47 -13.96
N PRO A 14 18.86 14.14 -13.84
CA PRO A 14 17.75 13.36 -14.41
C PRO A 14 16.36 13.84 -13.97
N VAL A 15 16.18 14.11 -12.67
CA VAL A 15 14.92 14.60 -12.11
C VAL A 15 14.55 16.00 -12.62
N GLU A 16 15.54 16.89 -12.76
CA GLU A 16 15.33 18.25 -13.27
C GLU A 16 14.95 18.23 -14.76
N ARG A 17 15.66 17.43 -15.57
CA ARG A 17 15.29 17.20 -16.98
C ARG A 17 13.85 16.69 -17.09
N CYS A 18 13.51 15.69 -16.28
CA CYS A 18 12.20 15.09 -16.27
C CYS A 18 11.12 16.14 -15.94
N THR A 19 11.32 16.89 -14.86
CA THR A 19 10.41 17.97 -14.44
C THR A 19 10.18 19.01 -15.55
N LEU A 20 11.24 19.39 -16.28
CA LEU A 20 11.13 20.35 -17.39
C LEU A 20 10.34 19.78 -18.57
N ARG A 21 10.53 18.50 -18.92
CA ARG A 21 9.77 17.84 -19.98
C ARG A 21 8.30 17.67 -19.61
N LEU A 22 8.01 17.22 -18.40
CA LEU A 22 6.65 17.09 -17.87
C LEU A 22 5.94 18.44 -17.85
N ARG A 23 6.66 19.52 -17.49
CA ARG A 23 6.12 20.87 -17.57
C ARG A 23 5.71 21.24 -19.00
N ALA A 24 6.59 21.01 -19.98
CA ALA A 24 6.29 21.27 -21.37
C ALA A 24 5.08 20.44 -21.85
N LEU A 25 5.01 19.17 -21.43
CA LEU A 25 3.90 18.26 -21.71
C LEU A 25 2.57 18.85 -21.20
N TYR A 26 2.49 19.21 -19.92
CA TYR A 26 1.25 19.71 -19.31
C TYR A 26 0.84 21.07 -19.85
N GLU A 27 1.78 22.00 -20.03
CA GLU A 27 1.48 23.32 -20.62
C GLU A 27 1.00 23.20 -22.08
N SER A 28 1.56 22.26 -22.85
CA SER A 28 1.10 22.00 -24.23
C SER A 28 -0.32 21.41 -24.29
N ALA A 29 -0.74 20.70 -23.25
CA ALA A 29 -2.09 20.19 -23.07
C ALA A 29 -3.06 21.23 -22.47
N GLY A 30 -2.62 22.47 -22.24
CA GLY A 30 -3.46 23.57 -21.75
C GLY A 30 -3.58 23.68 -20.23
N TYR A 31 -2.75 22.94 -19.47
CA TYR A 31 -2.71 23.07 -18.01
C TYR A 31 -1.93 24.32 -17.60
N ARG A 32 -2.44 25.04 -16.61
CA ARG A 32 -1.79 26.23 -16.06
C ARG A 32 -1.09 25.90 -14.77
N LYS A 33 0.11 26.46 -14.56
CA LYS A 33 0.85 26.25 -13.31
C LYS A 33 0.08 26.87 -12.15
N PHE A 34 -0.25 26.06 -11.15
CA PHE A 34 -0.74 26.51 -9.87
C PHE A 34 0.43 26.66 -8.90
N ARG A 35 0.43 27.73 -8.11
CA ARG A 35 1.45 27.97 -7.08
C ARG A 35 0.76 28.00 -5.74
N CYS A 36 1.08 27.02 -4.89
CA CYS A 36 0.46 26.90 -3.59
C CYS A 36 1.18 27.76 -2.55
N ALA A 37 0.45 28.31 -1.60
CA ALA A 37 1.06 28.90 -0.41
C ALA A 37 1.77 27.81 0.40
N ARG A 38 2.95 28.10 0.97
CA ARG A 38 3.69 27.16 1.81
C ARG A 38 2.97 26.88 3.13
N PHE A 39 2.25 27.89 3.64
CA PHE A 39 1.50 27.86 4.88
C PHE A 39 0.03 28.17 4.60
N GLU A 40 -0.88 27.37 5.15
CA GLU A 40 -2.32 27.58 5.07
C GLU A 40 -2.96 27.54 6.46
N GLU A 41 -4.18 28.04 6.61
CA GLU A 41 -4.89 27.94 7.89
C GLU A 41 -5.16 26.46 8.22
N TYR A 42 -4.80 26.02 9.43
CA TYR A 42 -4.98 24.62 9.83
C TYR A 42 -6.44 24.15 9.76
N ALA A 43 -7.40 25.06 9.96
CA ALA A 43 -8.83 24.78 9.86
C ALA A 43 -9.22 24.14 8.52
N LEU A 44 -8.53 24.50 7.42
CA LEU A 44 -8.74 23.90 6.10
C LEU A 44 -8.52 22.39 6.11
N TYR A 45 -7.42 21.94 6.72
CA TYR A 45 -7.05 20.53 6.82
C TYR A 45 -7.89 19.82 7.89
N GLN A 46 -8.14 20.48 9.02
CA GLN A 46 -8.97 19.92 10.09
C GLN A 46 -10.39 19.60 9.63
N GLN A 47 -11.01 20.45 8.81
CA GLN A 47 -12.37 20.25 8.30
C GLN A 47 -12.45 19.17 7.20
N ASN A 48 -11.31 18.76 6.65
CA ASN A 48 -11.21 17.87 5.50
C ASN A 48 -10.25 16.70 5.78
N GLN A 49 -10.12 16.28 7.04
CA GLN A 49 -9.19 15.21 7.46
C GLN A 49 -9.39 13.90 6.71
N ASN A 50 -10.64 13.57 6.32
CA ASN A 50 -10.96 12.37 5.55
C ASN A 50 -10.33 12.36 4.15
N PHE A 51 -9.86 13.50 3.65
CA PHE A 51 -9.21 13.61 2.35
C PHE A 51 -7.68 13.72 2.46
N LEU A 52 -7.13 13.60 3.67
CA LEU A 52 -5.69 13.65 3.90
C LEU A 52 -5.11 12.23 3.95
N PRO A 53 -3.93 12.00 3.35
CA PRO A 53 -3.24 10.71 3.47
C PRO A 53 -2.82 10.36 4.90
N ASP A 54 -2.66 11.36 5.77
CA ASP A 54 -2.34 11.21 7.18
C ASP A 54 -3.05 12.30 7.99
N SER A 55 -3.54 11.96 9.19
CA SER A 55 -4.24 12.90 10.07
C SER A 55 -3.29 13.84 10.81
N GLN A 56 -2.01 13.48 10.92
CA GLN A 56 -1.00 14.33 11.56
C GLN A 56 -0.48 15.38 10.59
N VAL A 57 -0.74 16.64 10.93
CA VAL A 57 -0.31 17.82 10.16
C VAL A 57 0.57 18.68 11.06
N ILE A 58 1.71 19.14 10.55
CA ILE A 58 2.57 20.07 11.28
C ILE A 58 1.85 21.41 11.40
N THR A 59 1.64 21.87 12.63
CA THR A 59 1.01 23.16 12.92
C THR A 59 1.92 24.09 13.68
N PHE A 60 1.72 25.40 13.49
CA PHE A 60 2.43 26.44 14.22
C PHE A 60 1.54 27.69 14.36
N THR A 61 1.79 28.49 15.38
CA THR A 61 1.10 29.78 15.54
C THR A 61 1.85 30.85 14.75
N ASP A 62 1.14 31.54 13.86
CA ASP A 62 1.68 32.58 13.00
C ASP A 62 1.73 33.94 13.72
N LEU A 63 2.33 34.95 13.09
CA LEU A 63 2.52 36.29 13.66
C LEU A 63 1.19 37.01 13.95
N ASP A 64 0.11 36.60 13.29
CA ASP A 64 -1.26 37.09 13.50
C ASP A 64 -2.02 36.32 14.60
N GLY A 65 -1.36 35.37 15.28
CA GLY A 65 -1.94 34.52 16.30
C GLY A 65 -2.79 33.37 15.76
N LYS A 66 -2.94 33.23 14.43
CA LYS A 66 -3.70 32.13 13.83
C LYS A 66 -2.86 30.86 13.79
N LEU A 67 -3.54 29.73 13.94
CA LEU A 67 -2.92 28.42 13.75
C LEU A 67 -2.78 28.13 12.24
N ARG A 68 -1.54 28.04 11.77
CA ARG A 68 -1.18 27.65 10.41
C ARG A 68 -0.70 26.21 10.39
N ALA A 69 -0.72 25.63 9.21
CA ALA A 69 -0.16 24.33 8.93
C ALA A 69 0.89 24.43 7.82
N ILE A 70 1.94 23.62 7.94
CA ILE A 70 2.82 23.32 6.80
C ILE A 70 2.06 22.35 5.90
N ARG A 71 1.95 22.69 4.61
CA ARG A 71 1.12 22.00 3.63
C ARG A 71 1.38 20.47 3.59
N PRO A 72 0.40 19.63 3.95
CA PRO A 72 0.49 18.17 3.84
C PRO A 72 0.00 17.64 2.48
N ASP A 73 -0.73 18.45 1.72
CA ASP A 73 -1.37 18.07 0.47
C ASP A 73 -1.54 19.28 -0.47
N VAL A 74 -1.43 19.05 -1.78
CA VAL A 74 -1.55 20.09 -2.81
C VAL A 74 -2.96 20.14 -3.41
N THR A 75 -3.59 18.98 -3.60
CA THR A 75 -4.89 18.86 -4.27
C THR A 75 -5.98 19.64 -3.52
N LEU A 76 -5.95 19.61 -2.19
CA LEU A 76 -6.88 20.36 -1.36
C LEU A 76 -6.74 21.88 -1.53
N SER A 77 -5.51 22.38 -1.61
CA SER A 77 -5.24 23.80 -1.89
C SER A 77 -5.76 24.19 -3.27
N ILE A 78 -5.57 23.35 -4.29
CA ILE A 78 -6.07 23.61 -5.65
C ILE A 78 -7.60 23.59 -5.66
N ALA A 79 -8.24 22.58 -5.06
CA ALA A 79 -9.69 22.45 -5.02
C ALA A 79 -10.37 23.66 -4.37
N LYS A 80 -9.80 24.20 -3.28
CA LYS A 80 -10.27 25.42 -2.63
C LYS A 80 -10.24 26.65 -3.54
N ASN A 81 -9.19 26.77 -4.36
CA ASN A 81 -8.93 27.98 -5.16
C ASN A 81 -9.45 27.91 -6.60
N ALA A 82 -9.70 26.71 -7.13
CA ALA A 82 -10.07 26.51 -8.55
C ALA A 82 -11.40 27.15 -8.93
N GLN A 83 -12.40 27.11 -8.03
CA GLN A 83 -13.75 27.69 -8.16
C GLN A 83 -14.29 27.75 -9.61
N PRO A 84 -14.43 26.59 -10.30
CA PRO A 84 -14.83 26.55 -11.69
C PRO A 84 -16.25 27.11 -11.90
N ALA A 85 -16.45 27.85 -12.98
CA ALA A 85 -17.79 28.25 -13.41
C ALA A 85 -18.60 27.02 -13.89
N PRO A 86 -19.94 27.03 -13.78
CA PRO A 86 -20.78 25.92 -14.25
C PRO A 86 -20.49 25.52 -15.70
N GLY A 87 -20.32 24.22 -15.94
CA GLY A 87 -20.01 23.67 -17.26
C GLY A 87 -18.56 23.85 -17.72
N THR A 88 -17.69 24.49 -16.93
CA THR A 88 -16.26 24.63 -17.24
C THR A 88 -15.41 23.64 -16.47
N CYS A 89 -14.27 23.24 -17.05
CA CYS A 89 -13.24 22.45 -16.36
C CYS A 89 -11.95 23.28 -16.28
N GLN A 90 -11.46 23.50 -15.07
CA GLN A 90 -10.20 24.19 -14.83
C GLN A 90 -9.07 23.16 -14.74
N LYS A 91 -8.01 23.39 -15.52
CA LYS A 91 -6.85 22.48 -15.64
C LYS A 91 -5.61 23.13 -15.02
N TYR A 92 -5.08 22.50 -13.97
CA TYR A 92 -3.93 22.98 -13.22
C TYR A 92 -2.84 21.93 -13.15
N TYR A 93 -1.58 22.33 -13.21
CA TYR A 93 -0.46 21.48 -12.82
C TYR A 93 0.37 22.15 -11.74
N TYR A 94 1.09 21.38 -10.95
CA TYR A 94 1.92 21.87 -9.86
C TYR A 94 3.27 21.14 -9.80
N ASN A 95 4.25 21.78 -9.18
CA ASN A 95 5.50 21.15 -8.75
C ASN A 95 5.85 21.78 -7.40
N GLU A 96 5.63 21.02 -6.34
CA GLU A 96 5.53 21.49 -4.97
C GLU A 96 6.06 20.44 -4.00
N GLN A 97 6.55 20.89 -2.84
CA GLN A 97 6.91 20.01 -1.72
C GLN A 97 5.79 19.96 -0.69
N VAL A 98 5.52 18.79 -0.13
CA VAL A 98 4.58 18.59 0.98
C VAL A 98 5.28 17.95 2.17
N CYS A 99 4.81 18.22 3.39
CA CYS A 99 5.35 17.62 4.60
C CYS A 99 4.38 16.59 5.17
N ARG A 100 4.83 15.35 5.37
CA ARG A 100 4.03 14.27 5.95
C ARG A 100 4.82 13.48 7.00
N PRO A 101 4.17 12.84 7.98
CA PRO A 101 4.85 11.90 8.85
C PRO A 101 5.49 10.77 8.03
N SER A 102 6.73 10.44 8.36
CA SER A 102 7.41 9.26 7.84
C SER A 102 7.20 8.09 8.79
N ARG A 103 6.70 6.97 8.25
CA ARG A 103 6.58 5.72 9.00
C ARG A 103 7.95 5.11 9.34
N GLU A 104 8.98 5.42 8.54
CA GLU A 104 10.31 4.82 8.65
C GLU A 104 11.19 5.55 9.67
N SER A 105 11.18 6.89 9.62
CA SER A 105 12.10 7.71 10.42
C SER A 105 11.49 8.27 11.70
N HIS A 106 10.22 7.94 11.99
CA HIS A 106 9.44 8.48 13.13
C HIS A 106 9.52 10.02 13.25
N THR A 107 9.67 10.69 12.11
CA THR A 107 9.84 12.14 11.96
C THR A 107 9.07 12.60 10.73
N PHE A 108 8.88 13.90 10.54
CA PHE A 108 8.30 14.41 9.31
C PHE A 108 9.31 14.37 8.17
N ALA A 109 8.83 14.05 6.97
CA ALA A 109 9.60 14.05 5.74
C ALA A 109 9.01 15.02 4.71
N GLU A 110 9.88 15.63 3.92
CA GLU A 110 9.50 16.41 2.75
C GLU A 110 9.37 15.48 1.53
N ILE A 111 8.25 15.61 0.83
CA ILE A 111 7.93 14.82 -0.37
C ILE A 111 7.82 15.79 -1.54
N SER A 112 8.69 15.64 -2.54
CA SER A 112 8.64 16.39 -3.78
C SER A 112 7.61 15.77 -4.72
N GLN A 113 6.60 16.55 -5.12
CA GLN A 113 5.50 16.10 -5.96
C GLN A 113 5.31 17.01 -7.17
N MET A 114 5.05 16.39 -8.31
CA MET A 114 4.59 17.08 -9.52
C MET A 114 3.30 16.42 -9.98
N GLY A 115 2.28 17.19 -10.31
CA GLY A 115 0.99 16.59 -10.64
C GLY A 115 0.09 17.55 -11.38
N LEU A 116 -1.10 17.05 -11.73
CA LEU A 116 -2.13 17.85 -12.36
C LEU A 116 -3.51 17.53 -11.80
N GLU A 117 -4.39 18.52 -11.90
CA GLU A 117 -5.76 18.50 -11.41
C GLU A 117 -6.70 19.11 -12.46
N CYS A 118 -7.79 18.39 -12.76
CA CYS A 118 -8.93 18.84 -13.52
C CYS A 118 -10.11 19.00 -12.56
N ILE A 119 -10.65 20.21 -12.42
CA ILE A 119 -11.73 20.50 -11.47
C ILE A 119 -12.88 21.24 -12.17
N GLY A 120 -14.10 20.73 -12.04
CA GLY A 120 -15.32 21.27 -12.65
C GLY A 120 -16.08 20.21 -13.45
N ALA A 121 -16.42 20.53 -14.71
CA ALA A 121 -17.08 19.61 -15.62
C ALA A 121 -16.09 18.59 -16.21
N VAL A 122 -15.77 17.53 -15.44
CA VAL A 122 -14.91 16.43 -15.91
C VAL A 122 -15.74 15.47 -16.77
N THR A 123 -15.57 15.53 -18.08
CA THR A 123 -16.23 14.63 -19.04
C THR A 123 -15.36 13.42 -19.36
N PRO A 124 -15.86 12.42 -20.12
CA PRO A 124 -15.02 11.31 -20.60
C PRO A 124 -13.77 11.77 -21.36
N ALA A 125 -13.84 12.92 -22.06
CA ALA A 125 -12.70 13.48 -22.79
C ALA A 125 -11.60 13.97 -21.83
N GLU A 126 -11.95 14.72 -20.77
CA GLU A 126 -10.98 15.12 -19.75
C GLU A 126 -10.40 13.89 -19.02
N GLN A 127 -11.21 12.86 -18.81
CA GLN A 127 -10.73 11.64 -18.16
C GLN A 127 -9.71 10.87 -19.00
N ALA A 128 -9.98 10.72 -20.30
CA ALA A 128 -9.03 10.14 -21.25
C ALA A 128 -7.76 11.00 -21.36
N GLU A 129 -7.89 12.33 -21.38
CA GLU A 129 -6.75 13.25 -21.40
C GLU A 129 -5.85 13.08 -20.17
N VAL A 130 -6.42 13.05 -18.96
CA VAL A 130 -5.64 12.88 -17.73
C VAL A 130 -4.90 11.54 -17.72
N LEU A 131 -5.56 10.46 -18.12
CA LEU A 131 -4.93 9.14 -18.18
C LEU A 131 -3.82 9.08 -19.24
N ARG A 132 -4.02 9.68 -20.40
CA ARG A 132 -2.99 9.78 -21.44
C ARG A 132 -1.79 10.57 -20.93
N LEU A 133 -2.02 11.72 -20.28
CA LEU A 133 -0.95 12.50 -19.67
C LEU A 133 -0.24 11.73 -18.56
N ALA A 134 -0.93 10.88 -17.80
CA ALA A 134 -0.33 9.99 -16.81
C ALA A 134 0.58 8.93 -17.47
N ALA A 135 0.12 8.31 -18.57
CA ALA A 135 0.93 7.36 -19.34
C ALA A 135 2.17 8.01 -19.96
N GLU A 136 1.99 9.13 -20.67
CA GLU A 136 3.09 9.91 -21.25
C GLU A 136 4.07 10.42 -20.18
N SER A 137 3.56 10.77 -18.99
CA SER A 137 4.41 11.14 -17.86
C SER A 137 5.30 9.99 -17.44
N LEU A 138 4.76 8.77 -17.31
CA LEU A 138 5.52 7.58 -16.94
C LEU A 138 6.58 7.21 -17.97
N ASP A 139 6.25 7.33 -19.27
CA ASP A 139 7.20 7.08 -20.37
C ASP A 139 8.40 8.04 -20.30
N GLU A 140 8.20 9.29 -19.88
CA GLU A 140 9.29 10.25 -19.62
C GLU A 140 10.15 9.90 -18.40
N LEU A 141 9.60 9.15 -17.42
CA LEU A 141 10.36 8.74 -16.24
C LEU A 141 11.27 7.54 -16.51
N GLY A 142 10.87 6.63 -17.40
CA GLY A 142 11.67 5.45 -17.70
C GLY A 142 11.07 4.49 -18.72
N PRO A 143 11.90 3.66 -19.37
CA PRO A 143 11.51 2.83 -20.50
C PRO A 143 10.63 1.62 -20.14
N ARG A 144 10.45 1.34 -18.85
CA ARG A 144 9.68 0.19 -18.35
C ARG A 144 8.73 0.65 -17.27
N ALA A 145 7.60 1.19 -17.71
CA ALA A 145 6.51 1.63 -16.87
C ALA A 145 5.29 0.71 -16.98
N VAL A 146 4.49 0.69 -15.92
CA VAL A 146 3.15 0.09 -15.90
C VAL A 146 2.19 1.12 -15.35
N LEU A 147 1.17 1.48 -16.14
CA LEU A 147 -0.01 2.19 -15.65
C LEU A 147 -1.09 1.16 -15.32
N GLU A 148 -1.46 1.07 -14.05
CA GLU A 148 -2.52 0.20 -13.56
C GLU A 148 -3.77 1.04 -13.23
N LEU A 149 -4.92 0.61 -13.73
CA LEU A 149 -6.22 1.24 -13.52
C LEU A 149 -7.11 0.34 -12.66
N GLY A 150 -8.04 0.95 -11.94
CA GLY A 150 -9.13 0.32 -11.22
C GLY A 150 -10.35 1.23 -11.22
N HIS A 151 -11.48 0.74 -10.70
CA HIS A 151 -12.71 1.53 -10.70
C HIS A 151 -13.55 1.28 -9.44
N MET A 152 -13.68 2.31 -8.60
CA MET A 152 -14.39 2.21 -7.33
C MET A 152 -15.85 1.80 -7.49
N GLY A 153 -16.53 2.28 -8.54
CA GLY A 153 -17.91 1.89 -8.83
C GLY A 153 -18.11 0.38 -9.08
N TYR A 154 -17.11 -0.32 -9.64
CA TYR A 154 -17.19 -1.78 -9.80
C TYR A 154 -17.07 -2.46 -8.44
N LEU A 155 -16.12 -1.99 -7.62
CA LEU A 155 -15.84 -2.56 -6.31
C LEU A 155 -17.00 -2.32 -5.33
N THR A 156 -17.49 -1.10 -5.21
CA THR A 156 -18.65 -0.78 -4.36
C THR A 156 -19.91 -1.48 -4.88
N GLY A 157 -20.07 -1.55 -6.21
CA GLY A 157 -21.16 -2.29 -6.84
C GLY A 157 -21.15 -3.78 -6.47
N LEU A 158 -19.98 -4.43 -6.44
CA LEU A 158 -19.85 -5.81 -5.97
C LEU A 158 -20.20 -5.95 -4.48
N LEU A 159 -19.72 -5.04 -3.63
CA LEU A 159 -20.06 -5.05 -2.20
C LEU A 159 -21.56 -4.89 -1.96
N ASP A 160 -22.23 -4.04 -2.74
CA ASP A 160 -23.68 -3.85 -2.68
C ASP A 160 -24.44 -5.10 -3.18
N LEU A 161 -23.98 -5.72 -4.27
CA LEU A 161 -24.55 -6.96 -4.81
C LEU A 161 -24.49 -8.11 -3.80
N LEU A 162 -23.37 -8.21 -3.07
CA LEU A 162 -23.15 -9.25 -2.06
C LEU A 162 -23.77 -8.91 -0.69
N GLY A 163 -24.39 -7.72 -0.54
CA GLY A 163 -25.01 -7.31 0.71
C GLY A 163 -24.01 -7.07 1.85
N VAL A 164 -22.77 -6.67 1.55
CA VAL A 164 -21.73 -6.46 2.57
C VAL A 164 -22.12 -5.31 3.51
N PRO A 165 -22.24 -5.57 4.85
CA PRO A 165 -22.59 -4.54 5.83
C PRO A 165 -21.59 -3.39 5.86
N ALA A 166 -22.07 -2.16 6.05
CA ALA A 166 -21.24 -0.95 6.03
C ALA A 166 -20.04 -1.02 6.99
N GLY A 167 -20.22 -1.58 8.19
CA GLY A 167 -19.13 -1.75 9.18
C GLY A 167 -18.05 -2.75 8.76
N ALA A 168 -18.36 -3.70 7.85
CA ALA A 168 -17.41 -4.69 7.36
C ALA A 168 -16.63 -4.22 6.13
N ARG A 169 -17.16 -3.24 5.37
CA ARG A 169 -16.55 -2.77 4.11
C ARG A 169 -15.10 -2.31 4.27
N PRO A 170 -14.71 -1.48 5.26
CA PRO A 170 -13.33 -1.02 5.38
C PRO A 170 -12.33 -2.18 5.52
N ARG A 171 -12.69 -3.21 6.27
CA ARG A 171 -11.85 -4.40 6.45
C ARG A 171 -11.73 -5.22 5.17
N ILE A 172 -12.84 -5.47 4.49
CA ILE A 172 -12.85 -6.20 3.20
C ILE A 172 -12.02 -5.47 2.15
N LEU A 173 -12.18 -4.15 2.05
CA LEU A 173 -11.46 -3.31 1.09
C LEU A 173 -9.95 -3.27 1.37
N SER A 174 -9.55 -3.19 2.65
CA SER A 174 -8.12 -3.33 3.01
C SER A 174 -7.57 -4.69 2.57
N LEU A 175 -8.32 -5.78 2.77
CA LEU A 175 -7.87 -7.12 2.40
C LEU A 175 -7.76 -7.31 0.88
N LEU A 176 -8.68 -6.70 0.11
CA LEU A 176 -8.60 -6.65 -1.35
C LEU A 176 -7.37 -5.87 -1.82
N ARG A 177 -7.14 -4.67 -1.25
CA ARG A 177 -5.95 -3.85 -1.52
C ARG A 177 -4.66 -4.61 -1.26
N ASP A 178 -4.63 -5.42 -0.21
CA ASP A 178 -3.43 -6.15 0.22
C ASP A 178 -3.35 -7.55 -0.43
N LYS A 179 -4.27 -7.87 -1.35
CA LYS A 179 -4.41 -9.16 -2.05
C LYS A 179 -4.45 -10.38 -1.10
N ASN A 180 -5.00 -10.18 0.10
CA ASN A 180 -5.05 -11.18 1.15
C ASN A 180 -6.30 -12.06 1.03
N ALA A 181 -6.24 -13.04 0.12
CA ALA A 181 -7.35 -13.95 -0.16
C ALA A 181 -7.79 -14.77 1.07
N HIS A 182 -6.86 -15.14 1.95
CA HIS A 182 -7.16 -16.01 3.09
C HIS A 182 -7.98 -15.29 4.16
N GLU A 183 -7.53 -14.10 4.58
CA GLU A 183 -8.28 -13.30 5.55
C GLU A 183 -9.53 -12.68 4.93
N LEU A 184 -9.56 -12.45 3.62
CA LEU A 184 -10.75 -11.96 2.91
C LEU A 184 -11.93 -12.92 3.07
N ARG A 185 -11.71 -14.23 2.90
CA ARG A 185 -12.74 -15.25 3.12
C ARG A 185 -13.22 -15.26 4.57
N ALA A 186 -12.30 -15.21 5.54
CA ALA A 186 -12.65 -15.17 6.96
C ALA A 186 -13.44 -13.91 7.34
N ALA A 187 -13.05 -12.75 6.79
CA ALA A 187 -13.75 -11.48 7.01
C ALA A 187 -15.13 -11.46 6.36
N ALA A 188 -15.27 -12.05 5.17
CA ALA A 188 -16.57 -12.19 4.50
C ALA A 188 -17.53 -13.07 5.31
N ALA A 189 -17.06 -14.22 5.80
CA ALA A 189 -17.85 -15.09 6.67
C ALA A 189 -18.25 -14.40 7.98
N ALA A 190 -17.32 -13.68 8.62
CA ALA A 190 -17.60 -12.89 9.83
C ALA A 190 -18.61 -11.75 9.58
N ALA A 191 -18.69 -11.25 8.35
CA ALA A 191 -19.67 -10.25 7.93
C ALA A 191 -21.04 -10.86 7.54
N GLY A 192 -21.20 -12.18 7.64
CA GLY A 192 -22.44 -12.89 7.36
C GLY A 192 -22.64 -13.28 5.88
N LEU A 193 -21.59 -13.24 5.06
CA LEU A 193 -21.68 -13.70 3.67
C LEU A 193 -21.63 -15.22 3.59
N GLU A 194 -22.40 -15.78 2.66
CA GLU A 194 -22.31 -17.19 2.28
C GLU A 194 -21.00 -17.49 1.52
N GLU A 195 -20.65 -18.77 1.43
CA GLU A 195 -19.41 -19.25 0.78
C GLU A 195 -19.27 -18.71 -0.65
N ALA A 196 -20.35 -18.73 -1.44
CA ALA A 196 -20.37 -18.17 -2.80
C ALA A 196 -20.03 -16.67 -2.84
N GLY A 197 -20.46 -15.90 -1.83
CA GLY A 197 -20.13 -14.48 -1.72
C GLY A 197 -18.67 -14.24 -1.30
N ALA A 198 -18.15 -15.06 -0.38
CA ALA A 198 -16.75 -15.03 0.01
C ALA A 198 -15.82 -15.39 -1.17
N ASP A 199 -16.21 -16.39 -1.97
CA ASP A 199 -15.48 -16.77 -3.17
C ASP A 199 -15.57 -15.70 -4.26
N ALA A 200 -16.72 -15.06 -4.45
CA ALA A 200 -16.83 -13.93 -5.38
C ALA A 200 -15.87 -12.77 -5.02
N LEU A 201 -15.69 -12.49 -3.73
CA LEU A 201 -14.69 -11.51 -3.26
C LEU A 201 -13.26 -11.99 -3.51
N ALA A 202 -12.96 -13.26 -3.24
CA ALA A 202 -11.63 -13.82 -3.48
C ALA A 202 -11.28 -13.88 -4.97
N ASP A 203 -12.24 -14.21 -5.82
CA ASP A 203 -12.15 -14.23 -7.28
C ASP A 203 -11.85 -12.86 -7.88
N LEU A 204 -12.30 -11.78 -7.24
CA LEU A 204 -11.96 -10.43 -7.66
C LEU A 204 -10.44 -10.20 -7.71
N LEU A 205 -9.69 -10.87 -6.82
CA LEU A 205 -8.22 -10.79 -6.79
C LEU A 205 -7.58 -11.37 -8.05
N SER A 206 -8.31 -12.16 -8.86
CA SER A 206 -7.84 -12.68 -10.14
C SER A 206 -8.16 -11.75 -11.32
N LEU A 207 -8.97 -10.71 -11.13
CA LEU A 207 -9.33 -9.74 -12.18
C LEU A 207 -8.28 -8.64 -12.27
N HIS A 208 -7.06 -9.04 -12.62
CA HIS A 208 -5.95 -8.14 -12.87
C HIS A 208 -5.09 -8.60 -14.06
N GLY A 209 -4.41 -7.66 -14.72
CA GLY A 209 -3.56 -7.95 -15.89
C GLY A 209 -3.85 -7.01 -17.07
N PRO A 210 -3.58 -7.45 -18.33
CA PRO A 210 -3.77 -6.60 -19.51
C PRO A 210 -5.19 -6.05 -19.62
N PHE A 211 -5.32 -4.73 -19.82
CA PHE A 211 -6.59 -4.01 -19.72
C PHE A 211 -7.73 -4.68 -20.51
N GLY A 212 -7.55 -4.96 -21.81
CA GLY A 212 -8.59 -5.58 -22.64
C GLY A 212 -9.02 -6.98 -22.18
N MET A 213 -8.08 -7.81 -21.72
CA MET A 213 -8.40 -9.16 -21.26
C MET A 213 -9.21 -9.14 -19.97
N VAL A 214 -8.80 -8.32 -19.00
CA VAL A 214 -9.51 -8.21 -17.71
C VAL A 214 -10.89 -7.58 -17.91
N LEU A 215 -11.01 -6.57 -18.77
CA LEU A 215 -12.29 -5.93 -19.09
C LEU A 215 -13.29 -6.94 -19.70
N ALA A 216 -12.83 -7.76 -20.64
CA ALA A 216 -13.65 -8.82 -21.23
C ALA A 216 -14.04 -9.88 -20.18
N ALA A 217 -13.10 -10.31 -19.34
CA ALA A 217 -13.35 -11.27 -18.27
C ALA A 217 -14.35 -10.74 -17.22
N ALA A 218 -14.26 -9.45 -16.89
CA ALA A 218 -15.18 -8.80 -15.95
C ALA A 218 -16.60 -8.65 -16.53
N ARG A 219 -16.74 -8.38 -17.83
CA ARG A 219 -18.05 -8.32 -18.52
C ARG A 219 -18.75 -9.68 -18.62
N ALA A 220 -17.99 -10.78 -18.64
CA ALA A 220 -18.55 -12.11 -18.67
C ALA A 220 -19.12 -12.57 -17.31
N ARG A 221 -18.83 -11.82 -16.23
CA ARG A 221 -19.32 -12.13 -14.88
C ARG A 221 -20.68 -11.47 -14.60
N PRO A 222 -21.53 -12.07 -13.75
CA PRO A 222 -22.74 -11.41 -13.26
C PRO A 222 -22.43 -10.08 -12.56
N GLY A 223 -23.27 -9.07 -12.76
CA GLY A 223 -23.10 -7.76 -12.15
C GLY A 223 -24.37 -6.93 -12.12
N ASN A 224 -24.42 -5.96 -11.21
CA ASN A 224 -25.50 -4.99 -11.13
C ASN A 224 -25.29 -3.80 -12.07
N GLU A 225 -26.20 -2.83 -12.03
CA GLU A 225 -26.15 -1.63 -12.87
C GLU A 225 -24.87 -0.81 -12.64
N ALA A 226 -24.46 -0.61 -11.38
CA ALA A 226 -23.26 0.15 -11.04
C ALA A 226 -21.98 -0.51 -11.60
N MET A 227 -21.88 -1.84 -11.52
CA MET A 227 -20.78 -2.59 -12.11
C MET A 227 -20.76 -2.46 -13.63
N ARG A 228 -21.93 -2.54 -14.29
CA ARG A 228 -22.04 -2.39 -15.75
C ARG A 228 -21.61 -0.99 -16.21
N GLN A 229 -22.07 0.05 -15.52
CA GLN A 229 -21.67 1.43 -15.78
C GLN A 229 -20.16 1.65 -15.62
N ALA A 230 -19.55 1.10 -14.57
CA ALA A 230 -18.10 1.15 -14.37
C ALA A 230 -17.33 0.48 -15.51
N LEU A 231 -17.80 -0.67 -16.00
CA LEU A 231 -17.19 -1.37 -17.14
C LEU A 231 -17.40 -0.62 -18.46
N ASP A 232 -18.52 0.07 -18.63
CA ASP A 232 -18.80 0.92 -19.81
C ASP A 232 -17.89 2.15 -19.82
N GLU A 233 -17.68 2.78 -18.66
CA GLU A 233 -16.72 3.87 -18.50
C GLU A 233 -15.29 3.40 -18.84
N LEU A 234 -14.86 2.26 -18.28
CA LEU A 234 -13.55 1.67 -18.59
C LEU A 234 -13.38 1.31 -20.08
N GLN A 235 -14.44 0.81 -20.73
CA GLN A 235 -14.41 0.51 -22.17
C GLN A 235 -14.27 1.78 -23.00
N ALA A 236 -15.00 2.83 -22.67
CA ALA A 236 -14.89 4.12 -23.34
C ALA A 236 -13.46 4.67 -23.22
N LEU A 237 -12.85 4.60 -22.02
CA LEU A 237 -11.47 5.03 -21.81
C LEU A 237 -10.47 4.20 -22.62
N GLN A 238 -10.63 2.89 -22.66
CA GLN A 238 -9.77 2.03 -23.48
C GLN A 238 -9.81 2.44 -24.96
N ASN A 239 -10.99 2.77 -25.47
CA ASN A 239 -11.17 3.18 -26.86
C ASN A 239 -10.53 4.55 -27.13
N GLU A 240 -10.71 5.51 -26.22
CA GLU A 240 -10.16 6.87 -26.34
C GLU A 240 -8.63 6.90 -26.17
N LEU A 241 -8.07 6.05 -25.31
CA LEU A 241 -6.62 6.01 -25.09
C LEU A 241 -5.84 5.47 -26.30
N GLY A 242 -6.42 4.57 -27.09
CA GLY A 242 -5.78 3.98 -28.27
C GLY A 242 -4.37 3.46 -27.96
N GLU A 243 -3.37 3.84 -28.77
CA GLU A 243 -1.97 3.45 -28.56
C GLU A 243 -1.35 4.01 -27.27
N ALA A 244 -1.84 5.14 -26.74
CA ALA A 244 -1.35 5.68 -25.47
C ALA A 244 -1.76 4.81 -24.27
N GLY A 245 -2.79 3.97 -24.43
CA GLY A 245 -3.18 2.95 -23.46
C GLY A 245 -2.44 1.63 -23.62
N ARG A 246 -1.49 1.53 -24.56
CA ARG A 246 -0.76 0.29 -24.81
C ARG A 246 0.08 -0.09 -23.60
N GLY A 247 -0.11 -1.30 -23.10
CA GLY A 247 0.59 -1.78 -21.90
C GLY A 247 -0.08 -1.39 -20.58
N ALA A 248 -1.17 -0.62 -20.62
CA ALA A 248 -2.00 -0.39 -19.44
C ALA A 248 -2.57 -1.71 -18.89
N GLN A 249 -2.62 -1.79 -17.57
CA GLN A 249 -3.18 -2.90 -16.83
C GLN A 249 -4.47 -2.48 -16.14
N LEU A 250 -5.40 -3.41 -16.00
CA LEU A 250 -6.60 -3.22 -15.18
C LEU A 250 -6.47 -4.15 -13.98
N ASP A 251 -6.77 -3.67 -12.79
CA ASP A 251 -6.90 -4.44 -11.55
C ASP A 251 -8.18 -4.00 -10.84
N LEU A 252 -9.23 -4.83 -10.91
CA LEU A 252 -10.52 -4.53 -10.28
C LEU A 252 -10.52 -4.76 -8.77
N SER A 253 -9.46 -5.34 -8.22
CA SER A 253 -9.20 -5.40 -6.77
C SER A 253 -8.48 -4.16 -6.24
N LEU A 254 -8.04 -3.24 -7.12
CA LEU A 254 -7.39 -2.00 -6.73
C LEU A 254 -8.37 -1.10 -5.97
N ALA A 255 -8.34 -1.22 -4.64
CA ALA A 255 -9.00 -0.28 -3.75
C ALA A 255 -8.10 0.93 -3.54
N GLY A 256 -8.56 2.10 -4.00
CA GLY A 256 -7.98 3.38 -3.61
C GLY A 256 -8.29 3.72 -2.15
N ASP A 257 -7.90 4.93 -1.72
CA ASP A 257 -8.42 5.47 -0.48
C ASP A 257 -9.91 5.81 -0.66
N MET A 258 -10.77 5.07 0.05
CA MET A 258 -12.22 5.09 -0.12
C MET A 258 -12.86 6.42 0.26
N ASP A 259 -12.25 7.11 1.22
CA ASP A 259 -12.73 8.41 1.65
C ASP A 259 -12.36 9.50 0.65
N TYR A 260 -11.39 9.21 -0.23
CA TYR A 260 -10.86 10.14 -1.22
C TYR A 260 -11.40 9.90 -2.64
N TYR A 261 -11.32 8.67 -3.16
CA TYR A 261 -11.67 8.34 -4.54
C TYR A 261 -13.06 7.70 -4.67
N ASN A 262 -13.82 8.12 -5.67
CA ASN A 262 -15.20 7.67 -5.88
C ASN A 262 -15.52 7.24 -7.33
N GLY A 263 -14.50 7.03 -8.17
CA GLY A 263 -14.65 6.59 -9.55
C GLY A 263 -13.40 5.86 -10.04
N LEU A 264 -12.86 6.27 -11.19
CA LEU A 264 -11.58 5.81 -11.70
C LEU A 264 -10.46 6.01 -10.66
N VAL A 265 -9.61 5.00 -10.48
CA VAL A 265 -8.36 5.07 -9.70
C VAL A 265 -7.22 4.51 -10.53
N PHE A 266 -6.02 5.04 -10.38
CA PHE A 266 -4.86 4.55 -11.10
C PHE A 266 -3.55 4.77 -10.37
N SER A 267 -2.58 3.91 -10.65
CA SER A 267 -1.24 3.97 -10.11
C SER A 267 -0.23 3.63 -11.20
N GLY A 268 0.89 4.35 -11.20
CA GLY A 268 2.00 4.12 -12.12
C GLY A 268 3.22 3.60 -11.40
N TYR A 269 3.85 2.58 -11.98
CA TYR A 269 5.03 1.91 -11.45
C TYR A 269 6.17 1.97 -12.46
N LEU A 270 7.40 2.09 -11.99
CA LEU A 270 8.61 1.98 -12.80
C LEU A 270 9.42 0.77 -12.36
N ALA A 271 10.01 0.08 -13.33
CA ALA A 271 10.90 -1.04 -13.04
C ALA A 271 12.08 -0.55 -12.17
N GLY A 272 12.31 -1.24 -11.06
CA GLY A 272 13.34 -0.89 -10.08
C GLY A 272 12.86 0.05 -8.97
N ALA A 273 11.76 0.80 -9.16
CA ALA A 273 11.19 1.59 -8.09
C ALA A 273 10.46 0.66 -7.10
N PRO A 274 10.64 0.82 -5.78
CA PRO A 274 10.02 -0.08 -4.80
C PRO A 274 8.54 0.20 -4.58
N ARG A 275 8.05 1.37 -5.02
CA ARG A 275 6.70 1.88 -4.79
C ARG A 275 6.14 2.49 -6.06
N ALA A 276 4.83 2.74 -6.08
CA ALA A 276 4.19 3.49 -7.15
C ALA A 276 4.78 4.92 -7.20
N VAL A 277 5.23 5.34 -8.38
CA VAL A 277 5.78 6.69 -8.63
C VAL A 277 4.71 7.67 -9.09
N LEU A 278 3.53 7.16 -9.48
CA LEU A 278 2.37 7.95 -9.85
C LEU A 278 1.15 7.40 -9.09
N LYS A 279 0.31 8.26 -8.54
CA LYS A 279 -1.02 7.89 -8.01
C LYS A 279 -2.04 8.94 -8.41
N GLY A 280 -3.21 8.50 -8.84
CA GLY A 280 -4.29 9.40 -9.22
C GLY A 280 -5.65 8.73 -9.21
N GLY A 281 -6.67 9.54 -9.50
CA GLY A 281 -8.04 9.07 -9.55
C GLY A 281 -9.04 10.20 -9.46
N ARG A 282 -10.32 9.82 -9.52
CA ARG A 282 -11.47 10.71 -9.47
C ARG A 282 -11.94 10.91 -8.03
N TYR A 283 -12.03 12.16 -7.59
CA TYR A 283 -12.29 12.56 -6.19
C TYR A 283 -13.39 13.62 -6.09
N ASP A 284 -14.55 13.38 -6.71
CA ASP A 284 -15.63 14.38 -6.80
C ASP A 284 -16.13 14.85 -5.43
N LEU A 285 -16.04 13.99 -4.39
CA LEU A 285 -16.51 14.31 -3.04
C LEU A 285 -15.74 15.50 -2.43
N LEU A 286 -14.44 15.60 -2.65
CA LEU A 286 -13.63 16.73 -2.19
C LEU A 286 -13.98 18.00 -2.98
N ALA A 287 -14.08 17.91 -4.31
CA ALA A 287 -14.41 19.07 -5.16
C ALA A 287 -15.75 19.70 -4.76
N ARG A 288 -16.76 18.87 -4.46
CA ARG A 288 -18.09 19.30 -4.04
C ARG A 288 -18.11 20.02 -2.69
N ARG A 289 -17.09 19.87 -1.84
CA ARG A 289 -16.95 20.65 -0.59
C ARG A 289 -16.73 22.14 -0.87
N PHE A 290 -16.08 22.47 -1.98
CA PHE A 290 -15.75 23.85 -2.34
C PHE A 290 -16.60 24.40 -3.48
N THR A 291 -17.09 23.55 -4.39
CA THR A 291 -17.92 23.97 -5.51
C THR A 291 -19.03 22.94 -5.75
N PRO A 292 -20.29 23.24 -5.40
CA PRO A 292 -21.41 22.32 -5.58
C PRO A 292 -21.53 21.83 -7.03
N GLY A 293 -21.66 20.51 -7.20
CA GLY A 293 -21.78 19.87 -8.52
C GLY A 293 -20.46 19.72 -9.29
N ALA A 294 -19.33 20.22 -8.78
CA ALA A 294 -18.03 19.99 -9.41
C ALA A 294 -17.64 18.51 -9.32
N CYS A 295 -16.96 18.03 -10.36
CA CYS A 295 -16.20 16.79 -10.37
C CYS A 295 -14.72 17.12 -10.33
N ALA A 296 -13.88 16.15 -9.96
CA ALA A 296 -12.44 16.34 -10.05
C ALA A 296 -11.68 15.05 -10.29
N LEU A 297 -10.58 15.19 -11.02
CA LEU A 297 -9.71 14.09 -11.43
C LEU A 297 -8.29 14.62 -11.55
N GLY A 298 -7.32 13.85 -11.09
CA GLY A 298 -5.92 14.23 -11.23
C GLY A 298 -4.98 13.15 -10.75
N PHE A 299 -3.69 13.47 -10.75
CA PHE A 299 -2.63 12.59 -10.26
C PHE A 299 -1.44 13.38 -9.72
N ALA A 300 -0.66 12.69 -8.89
CA ALA A 300 0.63 13.13 -8.39
C ALA A 300 1.72 12.13 -8.77
N LEU A 301 2.85 12.66 -9.23
CA LEU A 301 4.15 12.01 -9.36
C LEU A 301 4.97 12.24 -8.10
N TYR A 302 5.66 11.21 -7.64
CA TYR A 302 6.50 11.24 -6.44
C TYR A 302 7.97 11.27 -6.85
N LEU A 303 8.54 12.48 -6.97
CA LEU A 303 9.87 12.69 -7.54
C LEU A 303 10.99 12.09 -6.68
N ASN A 304 10.80 11.99 -5.35
CA ASN A 304 11.76 11.36 -4.45
C ASN A 304 12.04 9.88 -4.81
N GLU A 305 11.07 9.17 -5.39
CA GLU A 305 11.28 7.77 -5.82
C GLU A 305 12.17 7.68 -7.06
N LEU A 306 12.23 8.74 -7.89
CA LEU A 306 13.15 8.82 -9.03
C LEU A 306 14.60 9.03 -8.56
N GLU A 307 14.80 9.88 -7.54
CA GLU A 307 16.12 10.09 -6.95
C GLU A 307 16.71 8.80 -6.35
N ARG A 308 15.84 7.95 -5.80
CA ARG A 308 16.24 6.61 -5.31
C ARG A 308 16.66 5.67 -6.44
N LEU A 309 16.01 5.75 -7.60
CA LEU A 309 16.41 4.96 -8.77
C LEU A 309 17.79 5.35 -9.30
N ASP A 310 18.09 6.65 -9.34
CA ASP A 310 19.38 7.15 -9.82
C ASP A 310 20.55 6.75 -8.92
N THR A 311 20.29 6.54 -7.63
CA THR A 311 21.32 6.20 -6.63
C THR A 311 21.45 4.71 -6.36
N ALA A 312 20.49 3.89 -6.80
CA ALA A 312 20.52 2.45 -6.63
C ALA A 312 21.58 1.80 -7.53
N PRO A 313 22.31 0.77 -7.05
CA PRO A 313 23.15 -0.04 -7.91
C PRO A 313 22.31 -0.64 -9.04
N ALA A 314 22.82 -0.64 -10.27
CA ALA A 314 22.12 -1.28 -11.39
C ALA A 314 21.78 -2.72 -11.02
N ALA A 315 20.48 -3.01 -10.87
CA ALA A 315 20.03 -4.35 -10.53
C ALA A 315 20.47 -5.31 -11.65
N PRO A 316 21.09 -6.46 -11.33
CA PRO A 316 21.42 -7.46 -12.34
C PRO A 316 20.15 -7.88 -13.07
N ALA A 317 20.31 -8.16 -14.37
CA ALA A 317 19.23 -8.35 -15.33
C ALA A 317 17.99 -9.05 -14.77
N ASP A 318 16.85 -8.43 -15.08
CA ASP A 318 15.41 -8.65 -14.85
C ASP A 318 14.84 -10.09 -14.79
N THR A 319 15.64 -11.06 -14.37
CA THR A 319 15.41 -12.50 -14.53
C THR A 319 15.44 -13.25 -13.22
N TRP A 320 16.06 -12.68 -12.17
CA TRP A 320 16.12 -13.28 -10.84
C TRP A 320 14.95 -12.83 -9.98
N LEU A 321 14.36 -13.75 -9.23
CA LEU A 321 13.44 -13.46 -8.16
C LEU A 321 14.19 -13.43 -6.83
N ASN A 322 14.24 -12.26 -6.21
CA ASN A 322 14.90 -12.04 -4.94
C ASN A 322 13.93 -12.32 -3.78
N ILE A 323 14.33 -13.19 -2.84
CA ILE A 323 13.48 -13.73 -1.79
C ILE A 323 14.13 -13.44 -0.42
N ALA A 324 13.48 -12.60 0.39
CA ALA A 324 13.90 -12.37 1.77
C ALA A 324 13.42 -13.53 2.67
N LEU A 325 14.36 -14.20 3.33
CA LEU A 325 14.08 -15.28 4.27
C LEU A 325 14.56 -14.91 5.68
N PRO A 326 13.74 -15.15 6.71
CA PRO A 326 14.13 -14.93 8.10
C PRO A 326 15.14 -16.01 8.49
N LYS A 327 16.14 -15.67 9.32
CA LYS A 327 17.03 -16.67 9.91
C LYS A 327 16.36 -17.44 11.06
N GLY A 328 16.85 -18.65 11.33
CA GLY A 328 16.43 -19.49 12.45
C GLY A 328 15.23 -20.37 12.12
N ARG A 329 14.59 -20.94 13.15
CA ARG A 329 13.59 -22.01 13.03
C ARG A 329 12.46 -21.75 12.03
N LEU A 330 11.99 -20.51 11.90
CA LEU A 330 10.97 -20.16 10.90
C LEU A 330 11.54 -20.19 9.48
N GLY A 331 12.76 -19.69 9.32
CA GLY A 331 13.54 -19.72 8.09
C GLY A 331 13.73 -21.13 7.56
N ASP A 332 14.14 -22.06 8.43
CA ASP A 332 14.40 -23.45 8.03
C ASP A 332 13.14 -24.12 7.46
N LYS A 333 11.99 -23.91 8.12
CA LYS A 333 10.68 -24.41 7.65
C LYS A 333 10.27 -23.76 6.34
N ALA A 334 10.42 -22.44 6.24
CA ALA A 334 10.08 -21.66 5.06
C ALA A 334 10.94 -22.06 3.84
N TYR A 335 12.24 -22.25 4.06
CA TYR A 335 13.16 -22.76 3.05
C TYR A 335 12.83 -24.19 2.64
N GLY A 336 12.50 -25.08 3.60
CA GLY A 336 12.05 -26.43 3.30
C GLY A 336 10.83 -26.47 2.38
N LEU A 337 9.84 -25.60 2.61
CA LEU A 337 8.68 -25.46 1.74
C LEU A 337 9.06 -24.99 0.33
N LEU A 338 9.92 -23.98 0.22
CA LEU A 338 10.42 -23.49 -1.07
C LEU A 338 11.23 -24.55 -1.82
N ALA A 339 12.07 -25.30 -1.10
CA ALA A 339 12.84 -26.41 -1.65
C ALA A 339 11.92 -27.52 -2.18
N GLY A 340 10.89 -27.89 -1.42
CA GLY A 340 9.85 -28.84 -1.85
C GLY A 340 9.07 -28.36 -3.08
N ALA A 341 8.88 -27.05 -3.22
CA ALA A 341 8.29 -26.42 -4.40
C ALA A 341 9.25 -26.30 -5.61
N GLY A 342 10.47 -26.83 -5.51
CA GLY A 342 11.47 -26.83 -6.59
C GLY A 342 12.38 -25.60 -6.64
N TYR A 343 12.43 -24.80 -5.56
CA TYR A 343 13.25 -23.59 -5.47
C TYR A 343 14.45 -23.74 -4.51
N GLY A 344 14.87 -24.95 -4.16
CA GLY A 344 15.99 -25.18 -3.23
C GLY A 344 17.30 -24.57 -3.74
N ALA A 345 18.09 -23.95 -2.86
CA ALA A 345 19.42 -23.46 -3.21
C ALA A 345 20.43 -24.60 -3.38
N GLU A 346 21.48 -24.34 -4.17
CA GLU A 346 22.56 -25.32 -4.39
C GLU A 346 23.43 -25.52 -3.15
N GLU A 347 23.60 -24.45 -2.35
CA GLU A 347 24.33 -24.49 -1.09
C GLU A 347 23.39 -24.79 0.09
N ASP A 348 23.91 -25.49 1.09
CA ASP A 348 23.16 -25.72 2.33
C ASP A 348 22.96 -24.39 3.09
N TYR A 349 21.72 -23.91 3.00
CA TYR A 349 21.17 -22.76 3.69
C TYR A 349 21.54 -22.71 5.18
N ASN A 350 21.61 -23.87 5.85
CA ASN A 350 21.87 -23.96 7.30
C ASN A 350 23.36 -23.97 7.66
N ALA A 351 24.23 -24.35 6.71
CA ALA A 351 25.67 -24.48 6.95
C ALA A 351 26.48 -23.26 6.48
N THR A 352 25.91 -22.43 5.61
CA THR A 352 26.62 -21.29 5.02
C THR A 352 26.62 -20.06 5.95
N ARG A 353 27.74 -19.34 5.99
CA ARG A 353 27.83 -18.00 6.62
C ARG A 353 27.45 -16.88 5.66
N LYS A 354 27.16 -17.18 4.39
CA LYS A 354 26.77 -16.19 3.39
C LYS A 354 25.40 -15.60 3.75
N LEU A 355 25.22 -14.32 3.44
CA LEU A 355 23.92 -13.63 3.57
C LEU A 355 23.09 -13.73 2.28
N VAL A 356 23.73 -14.16 1.19
CA VAL A 356 23.12 -14.33 -0.12
C VAL A 356 23.41 -15.74 -0.61
N VAL A 357 22.37 -16.46 -1.00
CA VAL A 357 22.46 -17.81 -1.57
C VAL A 357 21.62 -17.88 -2.83
N GLU A 358 22.04 -18.63 -3.84
CA GLU A 358 21.40 -18.63 -5.17
C GLU A 358 21.00 -20.04 -5.61
N ASN A 359 19.97 -20.09 -6.45
CA ASN A 359 19.68 -21.23 -7.33
C ASN A 359 19.62 -20.68 -8.78
N PRO A 360 20.71 -20.82 -9.56
CA PRO A 360 20.76 -20.39 -10.95
C PRO A 360 19.74 -21.11 -11.86
N ALA A 361 19.44 -22.38 -11.60
CA ALA A 361 18.50 -23.17 -12.40
C ALA A 361 17.05 -22.66 -12.27
N ALA A 362 16.63 -22.32 -11.05
CA ALA A 362 15.32 -21.72 -10.78
C ALA A 362 15.30 -20.18 -10.89
N ARG A 363 16.46 -19.55 -11.10
CA ARG A 363 16.66 -18.09 -11.11
C ARG A 363 16.12 -17.41 -9.85
N VAL A 364 16.43 -17.97 -8.68
CA VAL A 364 16.05 -17.36 -7.39
C VAL A 364 17.27 -17.06 -6.54
N ARG A 365 17.23 -15.92 -5.84
CA ARG A 365 18.26 -15.49 -4.92
C ARG A 365 17.65 -15.26 -3.54
N TYR A 366 18.24 -15.86 -2.53
CA TYR A 366 17.81 -15.77 -1.14
C TYR A 366 18.63 -14.76 -0.37
N PHE A 367 17.96 -13.88 0.37
CA PHE A 367 18.57 -12.95 1.31
C PHE A 367 18.25 -13.36 2.73
N LEU A 368 19.29 -13.72 3.49
CA LEU A 368 19.14 -14.21 4.85
C LEU A 368 19.18 -13.04 5.82
N VAL A 369 18.02 -12.62 6.30
CA VAL A 369 17.84 -11.42 7.14
C VAL A 369 17.26 -11.77 8.52
N LYS A 370 17.28 -10.81 9.45
CA LYS A 370 16.60 -11.01 10.74
C LYS A 370 15.08 -11.07 10.50
N PRO A 371 14.32 -11.83 11.30
CA PRO A 371 12.87 -11.90 11.15
C PRO A 371 12.15 -10.54 11.15
N SER A 372 12.61 -9.60 11.98
CA SER A 372 12.10 -8.23 12.05
C SER A 372 12.25 -7.43 10.76
N ASP A 373 13.21 -7.80 9.91
CA ASP A 373 13.66 -6.97 8.79
C ASP A 373 13.06 -7.45 7.46
N VAL A 374 12.48 -8.67 7.40
CA VAL A 374 11.94 -9.25 6.16
C VAL A 374 10.94 -8.32 5.49
N ALA A 375 9.98 -7.77 6.26
CA ALA A 375 8.94 -6.89 5.73
C ALA A 375 9.54 -5.63 5.10
N ILE A 376 10.56 -5.04 5.73
CA ILE A 376 11.26 -3.83 5.25
C ILE A 376 12.03 -4.14 3.95
N TYR A 377 12.74 -5.27 3.89
CA TYR A 377 13.47 -5.67 2.67
C TYR A 377 12.53 -5.82 1.47
N VAL A 378 11.32 -6.34 1.69
CA VAL A 378 10.31 -6.49 0.64
C VAL A 378 9.67 -5.14 0.31
N GLU A 379 9.23 -4.36 1.29
CA GLU A 379 8.60 -3.05 1.06
C GLU A 379 9.51 -2.08 0.30
N HIS A 380 10.82 -2.10 0.58
CA HIS A 380 11.82 -1.27 -0.10
C HIS A 380 12.35 -1.85 -1.41
N GLY A 381 11.77 -2.95 -1.92
CA GLY A 381 12.13 -3.55 -3.20
C GLY A 381 13.53 -4.16 -3.24
N ALA A 382 14.23 -4.26 -2.10
CA ALA A 382 15.48 -4.99 -2.01
C ALA A 382 15.25 -6.47 -2.31
N ALA A 383 14.16 -7.04 -1.77
CA ALA A 383 13.60 -8.32 -2.16
C ALA A 383 12.26 -8.14 -2.88
N ASP A 384 11.96 -9.03 -3.84
CA ASP A 384 10.69 -9.01 -4.55
C ASP A 384 9.57 -9.65 -3.73
N ILE A 385 9.93 -10.72 -3.01
CA ILE A 385 9.04 -11.47 -2.12
C ILE A 385 9.74 -11.83 -0.81
N GLY A 386 8.99 -12.23 0.21
CA GLY A 386 9.57 -12.71 1.45
C GLY A 386 8.62 -13.54 2.30
N LEU A 387 9.17 -14.29 3.25
CA LEU A 387 8.40 -15.07 4.23
C LEU A 387 8.53 -14.45 5.62
N VAL A 388 7.42 -13.95 6.17
CA VAL A 388 7.43 -13.17 7.41
C VAL A 388 6.32 -13.63 8.35
N GLY A 389 6.53 -13.56 9.67
CA GLY A 389 5.47 -13.81 10.64
C GLY A 389 4.37 -12.74 10.58
N LYS A 390 3.11 -13.15 10.75
CA LYS A 390 1.97 -12.22 10.77
C LYS A 390 2.10 -11.13 11.85
N ASP A 391 2.72 -11.46 12.98
CA ASP A 391 3.06 -10.53 14.05
C ASP A 391 3.94 -9.37 13.56
N ILE A 392 5.02 -9.69 12.85
CA ILE A 392 5.92 -8.67 12.29
C ILE A 392 5.21 -7.84 11.22
N LEU A 393 4.40 -8.48 10.36
CA LEU A 393 3.66 -7.77 9.30
C LEU A 393 2.65 -6.77 9.88
N VAL A 394 1.89 -7.17 10.90
CA VAL A 394 0.91 -6.28 11.56
C VAL A 394 1.59 -5.19 12.37
N GLU A 395 2.67 -5.52 13.09
CA GLU A 395 3.41 -4.53 13.89
C GLU A 395 4.07 -3.48 12.99
N SER A 396 4.78 -3.90 11.93
CA SER A 396 5.46 -2.97 11.01
C SER A 396 4.47 -2.12 10.20
N GLY A 397 3.32 -2.69 9.80
CA GLY A 397 2.38 -2.01 8.91
C GLY A 397 2.95 -1.77 7.51
N ALA A 398 3.86 -2.63 7.06
CA ALA A 398 4.54 -2.55 5.78
C ALA A 398 3.57 -2.57 4.59
N ASP A 399 3.82 -1.72 3.58
CA ASP A 399 2.99 -1.64 2.38
C ASP A 399 3.35 -2.72 1.34
N VAL A 400 2.87 -3.94 1.58
CA VAL A 400 3.13 -5.12 0.75
C VAL A 400 1.84 -5.88 0.43
N TYR A 401 1.88 -6.76 -0.58
CA TYR A 401 0.84 -7.77 -0.78
C TYR A 401 1.07 -8.96 0.15
N GLU A 402 -0.01 -9.57 0.67
CA GLU A 402 0.02 -10.80 1.47
C GLU A 402 -0.62 -11.95 0.66
N LEU A 403 0.20 -12.72 -0.05
CA LEU A 403 -0.25 -13.61 -1.13
C LEU A 403 -0.65 -15.01 -0.65
N LEU A 404 -0.05 -15.51 0.43
CA LEU A 404 -0.30 -16.85 0.95
C LEU A 404 -0.08 -16.92 2.46
N ASP A 405 -1.03 -17.52 3.17
CA ASP A 405 -0.81 -18.05 4.51
C ASP A 405 -0.23 -19.45 4.40
N THR A 406 1.00 -19.65 4.88
CA THR A 406 1.66 -20.95 4.80
C THR A 406 1.24 -21.89 5.94
N GLY A 407 0.60 -21.35 6.99
CA GLY A 407 0.31 -22.09 8.21
C GLY A 407 1.56 -22.53 8.98
N LEU A 408 2.77 -22.16 8.57
CA LEU A 408 4.02 -22.50 9.25
C LEU A 408 4.23 -21.61 10.48
N GLY A 409 4.91 -22.15 11.48
CA GLY A 409 5.28 -21.38 12.69
C GLY A 409 4.08 -20.92 13.52
N ARG A 410 3.01 -21.73 13.59
CA ARG A 410 1.78 -21.35 14.30
C ARG A 410 2.05 -20.97 15.74
N CYS A 411 1.58 -19.80 16.12
CA CYS A 411 1.55 -19.29 17.49
C CYS A 411 0.36 -18.34 17.63
N ARG A 412 0.21 -17.70 18.78
CA ARG A 412 -0.81 -16.67 19.00
C ARG A 412 -0.24 -15.49 19.75
N MET A 413 -0.77 -14.29 19.49
CA MET A 413 -0.54 -13.12 20.32
C MET A 413 -1.44 -13.22 21.55
N CYS A 414 -0.84 -13.01 22.71
CA CYS A 414 -1.51 -13.15 23.99
C CYS A 414 -1.31 -11.91 24.86
N VAL A 415 -2.30 -11.63 25.70
CA VAL A 415 -2.07 -10.92 26.96
C VAL A 415 -1.70 -11.97 27.99
N ALA A 416 -0.57 -11.80 28.67
CA ALA A 416 -0.13 -12.71 29.72
C ALA A 416 0.34 -11.93 30.96
N GLY A 417 0.19 -12.53 32.14
CA GLY A 417 0.53 -11.91 33.41
C GLY A 417 0.45 -12.91 34.56
N PRO A 418 0.56 -12.45 35.82
CA PRO A 418 0.35 -13.30 36.99
C PRO A 418 -1.01 -14.02 36.92
N LYS A 419 -1.07 -15.29 37.35
CA LYS A 419 -2.30 -16.11 37.28
C LYS A 419 -3.51 -15.47 37.96
N ASP A 420 -3.26 -14.79 39.07
CA ASP A 420 -4.29 -14.15 39.88
C ASP A 420 -4.39 -12.63 39.59
N PHE A 421 -3.88 -12.19 38.43
CA PHE A 421 -3.96 -10.79 38.03
C PHE A 421 -5.42 -10.36 37.84
N ILE A 422 -5.77 -9.25 38.47
CA ILE A 422 -7.06 -8.58 38.34
C ILE A 422 -6.76 -7.16 37.86
N ASP A 423 -7.38 -6.76 36.75
CA ASP A 423 -7.19 -5.41 36.21
C ASP A 423 -7.83 -4.35 37.12
N ASP A 424 -7.08 -3.26 37.35
CA ASP A 424 -7.53 -2.09 38.08
C ASP A 424 -7.86 -0.98 37.07
N GLU A 425 -9.13 -0.90 36.70
CA GLU A 425 -9.65 0.06 35.72
C GLU A 425 -9.57 1.53 36.19
N SER A 426 -9.19 1.79 37.44
CA SER A 426 -9.03 3.17 37.96
C SER A 426 -7.74 3.87 37.51
N ARG A 427 -6.80 3.13 36.92
CA ARG A 427 -5.51 3.63 36.42
C ARG A 427 -5.18 3.04 35.05
N ALA A 428 -4.21 3.62 34.34
CA ALA A 428 -3.66 3.02 33.13
C ALA A 428 -3.03 1.64 33.43
N LEU A 429 -3.30 0.66 32.56
CA LEU A 429 -2.69 -0.66 32.63
C LEU A 429 -1.28 -0.60 32.06
N ARG A 430 -0.27 -1.03 32.84
CA ARG A 430 1.12 -1.05 32.35
C ARG A 430 1.36 -2.32 31.55
N VAL A 431 1.67 -2.17 30.27
CA VAL A 431 1.84 -3.27 29.32
C VAL A 431 3.27 -3.29 28.79
N ALA A 432 4.04 -4.33 29.11
CA ALA A 432 5.35 -4.53 28.53
C ALA A 432 5.29 -5.36 27.23
N THR A 433 5.92 -4.88 26.16
CA THR A 433 5.87 -5.56 24.86
C THR A 433 6.94 -5.05 23.89
N LYS A 434 7.29 -5.86 22.89
CA LYS A 434 7.95 -5.39 21.66
C LYS A 434 6.98 -4.96 20.56
N PHE A 435 5.71 -5.32 20.69
CA PHE A 435 4.64 -5.13 19.70
C PHE A 435 3.72 -3.97 20.08
N THR A 436 4.30 -2.77 20.09
CA THR A 436 3.65 -1.56 20.58
C THR A 436 2.36 -1.21 19.83
N ARG A 437 2.34 -1.37 18.49
CA ARG A 437 1.17 -1.05 17.67
C ARG A 437 0.06 -2.08 17.84
N ILE A 438 0.42 -3.36 17.92
CA ILE A 438 -0.53 -4.44 18.18
C ILE A 438 -1.17 -4.28 19.57
N ALA A 439 -0.36 -4.06 20.61
CA ALA A 439 -0.86 -3.86 21.97
C ALA A 439 -1.79 -2.64 22.06
N ARG A 440 -1.35 -1.49 21.53
CA ARG A 440 -2.16 -0.26 21.49
C ARG A 440 -3.52 -0.52 20.85
N ARG A 441 -3.53 -1.10 19.65
CA ARG A 441 -4.78 -1.39 18.92
C ARG A 441 -5.71 -2.34 19.68
N HIS A 442 -5.16 -3.37 20.34
CA HIS A 442 -5.95 -4.34 21.10
C HIS A 442 -6.71 -3.70 22.27
N PHE A 443 -6.04 -2.84 23.04
CA PHE A 443 -6.64 -2.20 24.21
C PHE A 443 -7.49 -0.97 23.84
N GLU A 444 -7.12 -0.20 22.81
CA GLU A 444 -7.95 0.89 22.27
C GLU A 444 -9.31 0.39 21.80
N ALA A 445 -9.37 -0.78 21.13
CA ALA A 445 -10.63 -1.39 20.70
C ALA A 445 -11.56 -1.77 21.87
N ARG A 446 -11.05 -1.87 23.09
CA ARG A 446 -11.80 -2.15 24.33
C ARG A 446 -12.07 -0.89 25.16
N GLY A 447 -11.58 0.27 24.73
CA GLY A 447 -11.63 1.50 25.52
C GLY A 447 -10.76 1.45 26.78
N ARG A 448 -9.72 0.59 26.82
CA ARG A 448 -8.82 0.46 27.97
C ARG A 448 -7.58 1.33 27.78
N GLU A 449 -7.37 2.27 28.69
CA GLU A 449 -6.14 3.08 28.73
C GLU A 449 -4.94 2.24 29.19
N ILE A 450 -3.81 2.36 28.49
CA ILE A 450 -2.58 1.61 28.76
C ILE A 450 -1.34 2.51 28.73
N ASP A 451 -0.35 2.14 29.55
CA ASP A 451 1.02 2.64 29.49
C ASP A 451 1.92 1.57 28.87
N ILE A 452 2.47 1.84 27.68
CA ILE A 452 3.34 0.88 26.98
C ILE A 452 4.79 1.02 27.45
N ILE A 453 5.37 -0.10 27.89
CA ILE A 453 6.78 -0.24 28.22
C ILE A 453 7.43 -1.07 27.12
N GLN A 454 8.15 -0.42 26.22
CA GLN A 454 8.78 -1.11 25.10
C GLN A 454 10.01 -1.91 25.55
N LEU A 455 9.99 -3.23 25.30
CA LEU A 455 11.09 -4.15 25.59
C LEU A 455 11.42 -4.98 24.35
N ASN A 456 12.69 -5.33 24.15
CA ASN A 456 13.13 -6.10 22.96
C ASN A 456 13.37 -7.59 23.23
N GLY A 457 13.37 -8.01 24.50
CA GLY A 457 13.60 -9.40 24.90
C GLY A 457 13.40 -9.58 26.41
N SER A 458 13.29 -10.84 26.85
CA SER A 458 13.01 -11.22 28.25
C SER A 458 11.79 -10.49 28.82
N ILE A 459 10.71 -10.45 28.02
CA ILE A 459 9.52 -9.64 28.29
C ILE A 459 8.77 -10.19 29.52
N GLU A 460 8.81 -11.50 29.73
CA GLU A 460 8.21 -12.21 30.87
C GLU A 460 8.76 -11.76 32.22
N LEU A 461 9.97 -11.17 32.25
CA LEU A 461 10.56 -10.67 33.48
C LEU A 461 9.88 -9.38 33.98
N ALA A 462 9.21 -8.63 33.09
CA ALA A 462 8.64 -7.33 33.43
C ALA A 462 7.51 -7.43 34.48
N PRO A 463 6.53 -8.35 34.39
CA PRO A 463 5.57 -8.55 35.47
C PRO A 463 6.21 -9.06 36.76
N ILE A 464 7.21 -9.94 36.67
CA ILE A 464 7.89 -10.55 37.82
C ILE A 464 8.59 -9.50 38.68
N LEU A 465 9.24 -8.51 38.03
CA LEU A 465 9.94 -7.42 38.71
C LEU A 465 9.04 -6.21 39.01
N GLY A 466 7.74 -6.30 38.74
CA GLY A 466 6.78 -5.22 38.94
C GLY A 466 6.93 -4.03 37.98
N LEU A 467 7.68 -4.19 36.89
CA LEU A 467 7.86 -3.18 35.84
C LEU A 467 6.54 -2.95 35.09
N SER A 468 5.83 -4.03 34.76
CA SER A 468 4.51 -3.98 34.11
C SER A 468 3.48 -4.81 34.89
N ASP A 469 2.21 -4.59 34.58
CA ASP A 469 1.10 -5.39 35.14
C ASP A 469 0.90 -6.67 34.30
N VAL A 470 0.95 -6.51 32.97
CA VAL A 470 0.85 -7.59 31.99
C VAL A 470 1.88 -7.41 30.88
N ILE A 471 1.97 -8.42 30.02
CA ILE A 471 2.73 -8.40 28.78
C ILE A 471 1.84 -8.69 27.59
N VAL A 472 2.23 -8.16 26.42
CA VAL A 472 1.69 -8.60 25.12
C VAL A 472 2.83 -9.23 24.35
N ASP A 473 2.77 -10.54 24.12
CA ASP A 473 3.80 -11.26 23.38
C ASP A 473 3.23 -12.50 22.65
N ILE A 474 4.04 -13.05 21.75
CA ILE A 474 3.72 -14.27 21.03
C ILE A 474 3.95 -15.50 21.91
N VAL A 475 3.03 -16.45 21.84
CA VAL A 475 3.09 -17.70 22.61
C VAL A 475 2.91 -18.88 21.65
N GLU A 476 3.82 -19.85 21.69
CA GLU A 476 3.70 -21.14 20.99
C GLU A 476 3.21 -22.25 21.93
N THR A 477 4.02 -22.69 22.90
CA THR A 477 3.63 -23.73 23.89
C THR A 477 3.27 -23.17 25.27
N GLY A 478 3.64 -21.92 25.56
CA GLY A 478 3.47 -21.29 26.87
C GLY A 478 4.40 -21.84 27.96
N THR A 479 5.42 -22.64 27.61
CA THR A 479 6.34 -23.20 28.61
C THR A 479 7.10 -22.10 29.36
N THR A 480 7.64 -21.11 28.66
CA THR A 480 8.35 -19.98 29.29
C THR A 480 7.48 -19.22 30.29
N LEU A 481 6.20 -18.97 29.96
CA LEU A 481 5.27 -18.31 30.89
C LEU A 481 5.06 -19.16 32.16
N ARG A 482 4.81 -20.47 31.98
CA ARG A 482 4.56 -21.40 33.10
C ARG A 482 5.77 -21.55 34.02
N GLU A 483 6.97 -21.59 33.46
CA GLU A 483 8.23 -21.67 34.22
C GLU A 483 8.53 -20.39 35.03
N ASN A 484 7.83 -19.29 34.73
CA ASN A 484 7.98 -17.99 35.38
C ASN A 484 6.69 -17.55 36.11
N ASP A 485 5.82 -18.50 36.47
CA ASP A 485 4.56 -18.26 37.19
C ASP A 485 3.56 -17.30 36.52
N LEU A 486 3.69 -17.12 35.21
CA LEU A 486 2.74 -16.38 34.39
C LEU A 486 1.73 -17.32 33.72
N ALA A 487 0.58 -16.78 33.36
CA ALA A 487 -0.43 -17.45 32.55
C ALA A 487 -0.90 -16.55 31.40
N VAL A 488 -1.39 -17.20 30.34
CA VAL A 488 -2.13 -16.54 29.28
C VAL A 488 -3.48 -16.11 29.85
N LEU A 489 -3.72 -14.81 29.87
CA LEU A 489 -4.98 -14.21 30.32
C LEU A 489 -5.98 -14.11 29.15
N GLU A 490 -5.46 -13.85 27.95
CA GLU A 490 -6.25 -13.70 26.73
C GLU A 490 -5.43 -14.12 25.50
N GLU A 491 -6.06 -14.81 24.55
CA GLU A 491 -5.54 -15.04 23.20
C GLU A 491 -6.38 -14.23 22.21
N PHE A 492 -5.75 -13.42 21.35
CA PHE A 492 -6.51 -12.48 20.51
C PHE A 492 -6.08 -12.37 19.05
N MET A 493 -4.94 -12.94 18.67
CA MET A 493 -4.50 -12.93 17.27
C MET A 493 -3.74 -14.22 16.91
N PRO A 494 -4.29 -15.10 16.07
CA PRO A 494 -3.55 -16.24 15.55
C PRO A 494 -2.44 -15.75 14.61
N ILE A 495 -1.27 -16.41 14.66
CA ILE A 495 -0.08 -16.04 13.89
C ILE A 495 0.46 -17.25 13.14
N SER A 496 0.87 -17.00 11.90
CA SER A 496 1.56 -17.93 11.02
C SER A 496 2.49 -17.16 10.08
N ALA A 497 3.38 -17.87 9.38
CA ALA A 497 4.20 -17.29 8.33
C ALA A 497 3.37 -16.97 7.08
N ARG A 498 3.60 -15.77 6.55
CA ARG A 498 2.96 -15.20 5.37
C ARG A 498 3.99 -15.02 4.26
N LEU A 499 3.62 -15.41 3.05
CA LEU A 499 4.34 -15.02 1.84
C LEU A 499 3.86 -13.64 1.43
N ILE A 500 4.77 -12.68 1.41
CA ILE A 500 4.51 -11.30 1.02
C ILE A 500 5.24 -10.94 -0.28
N ALA A 501 4.74 -9.93 -0.99
CA ALA A 501 5.37 -9.41 -2.21
C ALA A 501 5.40 -7.88 -2.22
N ASN A 502 6.49 -7.32 -2.76
CA ASN A 502 6.58 -5.91 -3.06
C ASN A 502 5.54 -5.55 -4.12
N ARG A 503 4.81 -4.43 -3.92
CA ARG A 503 3.73 -4.03 -4.83
C ARG A 503 4.23 -3.74 -6.25
N ALA A 504 5.38 -3.09 -6.40
CA ALA A 504 5.97 -2.77 -7.68
C ALA A 504 6.59 -4.01 -8.35
N SER A 505 7.42 -4.80 -7.65
CA SER A 505 7.96 -6.06 -8.17
C SER A 505 6.85 -7.01 -8.63
N TYR A 506 5.72 -7.04 -7.93
CA TYR A 506 4.56 -7.83 -8.33
C TYR A 506 4.03 -7.46 -9.72
N LYS A 507 4.14 -6.20 -10.17
CA LYS A 507 3.71 -5.77 -11.51
C LYS A 507 4.66 -6.26 -12.60
N PHE A 508 5.96 -6.29 -12.32
CA PHE A 508 7.00 -6.64 -13.31
C PHE A 508 7.34 -8.14 -13.32
N LYS A 509 7.21 -8.83 -12.19
CA LYS A 509 7.54 -10.26 -12.01
C LYS A 509 6.31 -11.12 -11.73
N HIS A 510 5.15 -10.64 -12.16
CA HIS A 510 3.84 -11.20 -11.86
C HIS A 510 3.75 -12.72 -12.09
N SER A 511 4.07 -13.17 -13.31
CA SER A 511 3.99 -14.59 -13.69
C SER A 511 4.94 -15.47 -12.90
N GLN A 512 6.15 -14.99 -12.58
CA GLN A 512 7.12 -15.73 -11.77
C GLN A 512 6.62 -15.90 -10.32
N ILE A 513 6.08 -14.83 -9.74
CA ILE A 513 5.56 -14.83 -8.38
C ILE A 513 4.34 -15.75 -8.26
N LEU A 514 3.37 -15.64 -9.17
CA LEU A 514 2.19 -16.53 -9.13
C LEU A 514 2.55 -18.00 -9.32
N THR A 515 3.46 -18.31 -10.25
CA THR A 515 3.95 -19.69 -10.44
C THR A 515 4.55 -20.25 -9.15
N LEU A 516 5.35 -19.44 -8.45
CA LEU A 516 5.93 -19.83 -7.16
C LEU A 516 4.85 -20.02 -6.09
N VAL A 517 3.88 -19.10 -6.00
CA VAL A 517 2.75 -19.19 -5.06
C VAL A 517 1.98 -20.50 -5.27
N ASP A 518 1.68 -20.86 -6.52
CA ASP A 518 0.89 -22.06 -6.82
C ASP A 518 1.67 -23.34 -6.50
N LYS A 519 2.96 -23.41 -6.84
CA LYS A 519 3.82 -24.54 -6.42
C LYS A 519 3.96 -24.65 -4.91
N MET A 520 4.01 -23.54 -4.19
CA MET A 520 4.02 -23.56 -2.71
C MET A 520 2.69 -24.06 -2.15
N LYS A 521 1.54 -23.71 -2.76
CA LYS A 521 0.23 -24.26 -2.35
C LYS A 521 0.18 -25.77 -2.56
N GLU A 522 0.67 -26.27 -3.70
CA GLU A 522 0.76 -27.70 -3.98
C GLU A 522 1.65 -28.41 -2.94
N ALA A 523 2.81 -27.85 -2.62
CA ALA A 523 3.73 -28.40 -1.63
C ALA A 523 3.20 -28.36 -0.18
N LEU A 524 2.21 -27.50 0.12
CA LEU A 524 1.51 -27.48 1.41
C LEU A 524 0.40 -28.54 1.52
N GLN A 525 -0.07 -29.06 0.39
CA GLN A 525 -1.13 -30.08 0.31
C GLN A 525 -0.58 -31.50 0.17
N ALA A 526 0.67 -31.64 -0.27
CA ALA A 526 1.42 -32.90 -0.34
C ALA A 526 1.94 -33.31 1.05
#